data_AF-A0A822YV68-F1
#
_entry.id   AF-A0A822YV68-F1
#
_cell.length_a   1.000
_cell.length_b   1.000
_cell.length_c   1.000
_cell.angle_alpha   90.00
_cell.angle_beta   90.00
_cell.angle_gamma   90.00
#
_symmetry.space_group_name_H-M   'P 1'
#
loop_
_entity.id
_entity.type
_entity.pdbx_description
1 polymer ?
#
loop_
_entity_poly.entity_id
_entity_poly.type
_entity_poly.pdbx_seq_one_letter_code
_entity_poly.pdbx_strand_id
1 'polypeptide(L)'
;MRSGQRVWSLSSHRRSIRRKCMHIPKFRHFINGVEDADSFSFNAHKWFFTTLNCYCLWVKDPSALVKALSTSPEYLRNKATESKKVIDYKDWQVALSRRFRAMKLWMVLRKL
;
A
#
# COMPACT_ATOMS: atom_id res chain seq x y z
N MET A 1 -18.98 -14.02 -14.36
CA MET A 1 -18.14 -14.67 -13.32
C MET A 1 -17.45 -13.59 -12.50
N ARG A 2 -17.93 -13.30 -11.28
CA ARG A 2 -17.29 -12.34 -10.37
C ARG A 2 -16.17 -13.06 -9.64
N SER A 3 -14.92 -12.90 -10.06
CA SER A 3 -13.78 -13.31 -9.26
C SER A 3 -13.79 -12.48 -7.98
N GLY A 4 -14.06 -13.12 -6.85
CA GLY A 4 -14.06 -12.46 -5.55
C GLY A 4 -12.63 -12.04 -5.20
N GLN A 5 -12.32 -10.74 -5.38
CA GLN A 5 -11.05 -10.19 -4.92
C GLN A 5 -10.94 -10.38 -3.41
N ARG A 6 -9.97 -11.19 -2.97
CA ARG A 6 -9.70 -11.43 -1.55
C ARG A 6 -8.85 -10.30 -1.00
N VAL A 7 -9.52 -9.28 -0.46
CA VAL A 7 -8.87 -8.11 0.14
C VAL A 7 -8.62 -8.36 1.61
N TRP A 8 -7.35 -8.34 2.01
CA TRP A 8 -6.96 -8.33 3.42
C TRP A 8 -6.70 -6.89 3.88
N SER A 9 -7.48 -6.44 4.86
CA SER A 9 -7.32 -5.10 5.44
C SER A 9 -7.15 -5.15 6.95
N LEU A 10 -6.02 -4.63 7.42
CA LEU A 10 -5.77 -4.38 8.84
C LEU A 10 -6.26 -2.97 9.20
N SER A 11 -7.58 -2.81 9.13
CA SER A 11 -8.30 -1.61 9.55
C SER A 11 -8.62 -1.65 11.05
N SER A 12 -8.57 -0.49 11.70
CA SER A 12 -8.75 -0.30 13.15
C SER A 12 -10.15 -0.56 13.68
N HIS A 13 -11.06 -1.03 12.82
CA HIS A 13 -12.36 -1.55 13.21
C HIS A 13 -12.26 -2.89 13.95
N ARG A 14 -11.21 -3.71 13.71
CA ARG A 14 -10.92 -4.88 14.56
C ARG A 14 -10.25 -4.42 15.87
N ARG A 15 -11.06 -4.12 16.90
CA ARG A 15 -10.62 -3.63 18.22
C ARG A 15 -9.48 -4.45 18.86
N SER A 16 -9.42 -5.76 18.61
CA SER A 16 -8.42 -6.69 19.17
C SER A 16 -6.96 -6.46 18.70
N ILE A 17 -6.76 -5.90 17.50
CA ILE A 17 -5.42 -5.79 16.87
C ILE A 17 -4.78 -4.40 17.11
N ARG A 18 -5.50 -3.44 17.70
CA ARG A 18 -5.14 -2.01 17.78
C ARG A 18 -3.74 -1.69 18.34
N ARG A 19 -3.13 -2.57 19.16
CA ARG A 19 -1.83 -2.34 19.80
C ARG A 19 -0.78 -3.43 19.51
N LYS A 20 -1.12 -4.45 18.73
CA LYS A 20 -0.24 -5.60 18.50
C LYS A 20 0.61 -5.35 17.26
N CYS A 21 1.88 -5.03 17.47
CA CYS A 21 2.81 -4.74 16.38
C CYS A 21 3.16 -6.04 15.63
N MET A 22 2.86 -6.08 14.34
CA MET A 22 3.08 -7.25 13.46
C MET A 22 4.57 -7.58 13.24
N HIS A 23 5.47 -6.66 13.54
CA HIS A 23 6.91 -6.93 13.58
C HIS A 23 7.29 -7.88 14.73
N ILE A 24 6.46 -7.96 15.78
CA ILE A 24 6.71 -8.85 16.92
C ILE A 24 6.38 -10.30 16.51
N PRO A 25 7.32 -11.25 16.61
CA PRO A 25 7.11 -12.65 16.19
C PRO A 25 5.88 -13.29 16.83
N LYS A 26 5.57 -12.96 18.09
CA LYS A 26 4.42 -13.47 18.84
C LYS A 26 3.07 -13.12 18.22
N PHE A 27 2.97 -12.09 17.37
CA PHE A 27 1.72 -11.67 16.73
C PHE A 27 1.64 -12.02 15.24
N ARG A 28 2.61 -12.77 14.71
CA ARG A 28 2.64 -13.23 13.30
C ARG A 28 1.47 -14.15 12.96
N HIS A 29 0.92 -14.88 13.93
CA HIS A 29 -0.23 -15.76 13.69
C HIS A 29 -1.50 -15.01 13.23
N PHE A 30 -1.63 -13.71 13.52
CA PHE A 30 -2.77 -12.90 13.08
C PHE A 30 -2.81 -12.61 11.57
N ILE A 31 -1.70 -12.87 10.87
CA ILE A 31 -1.58 -12.67 9.43
C ILE A 31 -1.40 -13.98 8.67
N ASN A 32 -1.58 -15.13 9.32
CA ASN A 32 -1.61 -16.42 8.61
C ASN A 32 -2.79 -16.41 7.63
N GLY A 33 -2.55 -16.79 6.37
CA GLY A 33 -3.53 -16.68 5.27
C GLY A 33 -3.47 -15.37 4.48
N VAL A 34 -2.53 -14.47 4.78
CA VAL A 34 -2.31 -13.25 3.97
C VAL A 34 -1.69 -13.59 2.60
N GLU A 35 -1.01 -14.72 2.49
CA GLU A 35 -0.41 -15.26 1.27
C GLU A 35 -1.45 -15.53 0.16
N ASP A 36 -2.69 -15.85 0.54
CA ASP A 36 -3.79 -16.08 -0.39
C ASP A 36 -4.57 -14.81 -0.75
N ALA A 37 -4.21 -13.67 -0.15
CA ALA A 37 -4.81 -12.38 -0.43
C ALA A 37 -4.36 -11.81 -1.78
N ASP A 38 -5.29 -11.17 -2.49
CA ASP A 38 -4.98 -10.43 -3.72
C ASP A 38 -4.42 -9.04 -3.41
N SER A 39 -4.81 -8.48 -2.25
CA SER A 39 -4.29 -7.20 -1.77
C SER A 39 -4.24 -7.15 -0.25
N PHE A 40 -3.27 -6.40 0.27
CA PHE A 40 -2.99 -6.23 1.68
C PHE A 40 -2.84 -4.75 2.01
N SER A 41 -3.67 -4.23 2.93
CA SER A 41 -3.61 -2.84 3.36
C SER A 41 -3.31 -2.71 4.85
N PHE A 42 -2.45 -1.74 5.18
CA PHE A 42 -1.94 -1.53 6.53
C PHE A 42 -1.76 -0.04 6.86
N ASN A 43 -2.14 0.35 8.08
CA ASN A 43 -2.07 1.72 8.58
C ASN A 43 -0.79 1.98 9.39
N ALA A 44 0.27 2.46 8.73
CA ALA A 44 1.55 2.74 9.38
C ALA A 44 1.45 3.79 10.49
N HIS A 45 0.59 4.80 10.35
CA HIS A 45 0.40 5.84 11.38
C HIS A 45 -0.21 5.34 12.69
N LYS A 46 -0.72 4.11 12.74
CA LYS A 46 -1.28 3.51 13.96
C LYS A 46 -0.30 2.64 14.69
N TRP A 47 0.64 2.00 13.99
CA TRP A 47 1.54 1.01 14.59
C TRP A 47 3.00 1.46 14.60
N PHE A 48 3.42 2.35 13.69
CA PHE A 48 4.81 2.81 13.57
C PHE A 48 5.03 4.23 14.10
N PHE A 49 4.21 4.75 15.03
CA PHE A 49 4.38 6.10 15.58
C PHE A 49 4.60 7.19 14.51
N THR A 50 4.08 6.99 13.29
CA THR A 50 4.20 7.97 12.21
C THR A 50 3.06 8.97 12.29
N THR A 51 3.34 10.23 11.93
CA THR A 51 2.29 11.27 11.87
C THR A 51 1.24 10.94 10.79
N LEU A 52 -0.02 11.26 11.07
CA LEU A 52 -1.12 11.15 10.09
C LEU A 52 -0.79 11.97 8.82
N ASN A 53 -1.03 11.50 7.59
CA ASN A 53 -1.60 10.22 7.13
C ASN A 53 -0.52 9.34 6.48
N CYS A 54 -0.34 8.11 6.97
CA CYS A 54 0.53 7.09 6.36
C CYS A 54 -0.20 5.74 6.29
N TYR A 55 -0.43 5.29 5.06
CA TYR A 55 -1.17 4.07 4.68
C TYR A 55 -0.35 3.35 3.62
N CYS A 56 -0.20 2.04 3.77
CA CYS A 56 0.54 1.19 2.85
C CYS A 56 -0.42 0.17 2.24
N LEU A 57 -0.35 0.02 0.92
CA LEU A 57 -1.12 -0.95 0.16
C LEU A 57 -0.13 -1.80 -0.64
N TRP A 58 -0.27 -3.12 -0.52
CA TRP A 58 0.39 -4.11 -1.33
C TRP A 58 -0.66 -4.82 -2.17
N VAL A 59 -0.35 -5.08 -3.43
CA VAL A 59 -1.23 -5.77 -4.37
C VAL A 59 -0.41 -6.85 -5.05
N LYS A 60 -0.98 -8.05 -5.17
CA LYS A 60 -0.32 -9.19 -5.80
C LYS A 60 -0.16 -8.99 -7.31
N ASP A 61 -1.20 -8.48 -7.97
CA ASP A 61 -1.19 -8.08 -9.37
C ASP A 61 -1.31 -6.55 -9.52
N PRO A 62 -0.19 -5.82 -9.72
CA PRO A 62 -0.24 -4.39 -9.93
C PRO A 62 -0.82 -3.99 -11.30
N SER A 63 -0.82 -4.88 -12.29
CA SER A 63 -1.33 -4.58 -13.64
C SER A 63 -2.84 -4.36 -13.63
N ALA A 64 -3.59 -5.09 -12.81
CA ALA A 64 -5.02 -4.87 -12.62
C ALA A 64 -5.31 -3.47 -12.04
N LEU A 65 -4.51 -3.02 -11.07
CA LEU A 65 -4.66 -1.69 -10.46
C LEU A 65 -4.32 -0.58 -11.45
N VAL A 66 -3.17 -0.69 -12.12
CA VAL A 66 -2.74 0.31 -13.11
C VAL A 66 -3.74 0.38 -14.25
N LYS A 67 -4.24 -0.75 -14.79
CA LYS A 67 -5.23 -0.73 -15.87
C LYS A 67 -6.53 -0.02 -15.48
N ALA A 68 -6.95 -0.13 -14.22
CA ALA A 68 -8.16 0.51 -13.73
C ALA A 68 -8.01 2.02 -13.48
N LEU A 69 -6.81 2.47 -13.09
CA LEU A 69 -6.54 3.86 -12.69
C LEU A 69 -5.69 4.64 -13.71
N SER A 70 -5.22 3.98 -14.78
CA SER A 70 -4.31 4.59 -15.74
C SER A 70 -4.96 5.76 -16.43
N THR A 71 -4.30 6.92 -16.37
CA THR A 71 -4.66 8.09 -17.16
C THR A 71 -3.39 8.63 -17.82
N SER A 72 -3.38 8.70 -19.16
CA SER A 72 -2.21 9.13 -19.94
C SER A 72 -2.54 10.37 -20.80
N PRO A 73 -2.66 11.56 -20.18
CA PRO A 73 -2.77 12.78 -20.97
C PRO A 73 -1.42 13.09 -21.62
N GLU A 74 -1.44 13.74 -22.78
CA GLU A 74 -0.26 13.98 -23.61
C GLU A 74 0.85 14.75 -22.89
N TYR A 75 0.48 15.71 -22.04
CA TYR A 75 1.42 16.53 -21.27
C TYR A 75 2.15 15.78 -20.13
N LEU A 76 1.75 14.55 -19.79
CA LEU A 76 2.44 13.70 -18.81
C LEU A 76 3.30 12.63 -19.47
N ARG A 77 3.42 12.63 -20.81
CA ARG A 77 4.27 11.67 -21.52
C ARG A 77 5.74 11.91 -21.20
N ASN A 78 6.42 10.86 -20.77
CA ASN A 78 7.84 10.87 -20.48
C ASN A 78 8.50 9.63 -21.10
N LYS A 79 9.67 9.80 -21.71
CA LYS A 79 10.49 8.70 -22.24
C LYS A 79 10.82 7.66 -21.17
N ALA A 80 10.95 8.08 -19.91
CA ALA A 80 11.18 7.18 -18.78
C ALA A 80 10.01 6.23 -18.53
N THR A 81 8.78 6.75 -18.60
CA THR A 81 7.54 5.96 -18.50
C THR A 81 7.39 5.01 -19.67
N GLU A 82 7.65 5.48 -20.90
CA GLU A 82 7.56 4.67 -22.12
C GLU A 82 8.54 3.49 -22.11
N SER A 83 9.74 3.70 -21.54
CA SER A 83 10.74 2.63 -21.37
C SER A 83 10.40 1.62 -20.27
N LYS A 84 9.29 1.79 -19.53
CA LYS A 84 8.85 0.95 -18.40
C LYS A 84 9.91 0.73 -17.31
N LYS A 85 10.95 1.57 -17.25
CA LYS A 85 12.01 1.50 -16.23
C LYS A 85 11.58 2.13 -14.90
N VAL A 86 10.52 2.95 -14.91
CA VAL A 86 10.04 3.71 -13.76
C VAL A 86 8.57 3.36 -13.50
N ILE A 87 8.21 3.28 -12.22
CA ILE A 87 6.82 3.09 -11.79
C ILE A 87 6.22 4.47 -11.50
N ASP A 88 5.23 4.84 -12.31
CA ASP A 88 4.46 6.06 -12.08
C ASP A 88 3.37 5.82 -11.04
N TYR A 89 3.62 6.32 -9.83
CA TYR A 89 2.67 6.20 -8.73
C TYR A 89 1.36 6.97 -8.93
N LYS A 90 1.23 7.78 -9.99
CA LYS A 90 -0.05 8.43 -10.33
C LYS A 90 -1.14 7.39 -10.63
N ASP A 91 -0.76 6.28 -11.26
CA ASP A 91 -1.68 5.20 -11.64
C ASP A 91 -1.95 4.22 -10.48
N TRP A 92 -1.42 4.52 -9.28
CA TRP A 92 -1.59 3.73 -8.06
C TRP A 92 -2.51 4.42 -7.04
N GLN A 93 -3.09 5.56 -7.40
CA GLN A 93 -3.99 6.33 -6.54
C GLN A 93 -5.02 7.06 -7.39
N VAL A 94 -6.12 7.47 -6.75
CA VAL A 94 -7.22 8.16 -7.44
C VAL A 94 -6.84 9.58 -7.86
N ALA A 95 -6.00 10.26 -7.07
CA ALA A 95 -5.57 11.62 -7.36
C ALA A 95 -4.27 11.63 -8.19
N LEU A 96 -4.09 12.63 -9.04
CA LEU A 96 -2.84 12.79 -9.80
C LEU A 96 -1.66 13.21 -8.91
N SER A 97 -1.90 14.09 -7.94
CA SER A 97 -0.86 14.63 -7.06
C SER A 97 -0.65 13.78 -5.80
N ARG A 98 0.58 13.73 -5.29
CA ARG A 98 0.91 13.07 -4.02
C ARG A 98 1.96 13.82 -3.23
N ARG A 99 1.82 13.77 -1.90
CA ARG A 99 2.86 14.19 -0.95
C ARG A 99 3.90 13.09 -0.79
N PHE A 100 5.12 13.45 -0.41
CA PHE A 100 6.19 12.49 -0.16
C PHE A 100 6.05 11.77 1.19
N ARG A 101 5.04 10.88 1.29
CA ARG A 101 4.70 10.15 2.53
C ARG A 101 5.73 9.10 2.94
N ALA A 102 6.51 8.58 1.98
CA ALA A 102 7.49 7.52 2.23
C ALA A 102 8.66 7.98 3.11
N MET A 103 9.08 9.25 3.02
CA MET A 103 10.21 9.78 3.78
C MET A 103 10.00 9.65 5.30
N LYS A 104 8.80 10.03 5.78
CA LYS A 104 8.46 9.93 7.21
C LYS A 104 8.53 8.49 7.72
N LEU A 105 8.01 7.55 6.94
CA LEU A 105 8.02 6.13 7.29
C LEU A 105 9.45 5.56 7.27
N TRP A 106 10.23 5.91 6.25
CA TRP A 106 11.61 5.45 6.12
C TRP A 106 12.50 5.94 7.25
N MET A 107 12.34 7.20 7.69
CA MET A 107 13.06 7.71 8.87
C MET A 107 12.76 6.91 10.13
N VAL A 108 11.50 6.52 10.35
CA VAL A 108 11.14 5.67 11.50
C VAL A 108 11.75 4.27 11.35
N LEU A 109 11.63 3.64 10.19
CA LEU A 109 12.17 2.30 9.95
C LEU A 109 13.70 2.23 10.03
N ARG A 110 14.40 3.33 9.77
CA ARG A 110 15.86 3.42 9.94
C ARG A 110 16.32 3.62 11.38
N LYS A 111 15.43 4.09 12.25
CA LYS A 111 15.71 4.36 13.66
C LYS A 111 15.28 3.20 14.57
N LEU A 112 14.44 2.30 14.06
CA LEU A 112 14.10 1.01 14.66
C LEU A 112 15.21 -0.01 14.38
#